data_AF-A0A7V9V4K3-F1
#
_entry.id   AF-A0A7V9V4K3-F1
#
_cell.length_a   1.000
_cell.length_b   1.000
_cell.length_c   1.000
_cell.angle_alpha   90.00
_cell.angle_beta   90.00
_cell.angle_gamma   90.00
#
_symmetry.space_group_name_H-M   'P 1'
#
loop_
_entity.id
_entity.type
_entity.pdbx_description
1 polymer ?
#
loop_
_entity_poly.entity_id
_entity_poly.type
_entity_poly.pdbx_seq_one_letter_code
_entity_poly.pdbx_strand_id
1 'polypeptide(L)'
;MLTWPLVTVFGFIAQPEQHFFLKPTVTRRAAQAYGFDFQYQSKPTWETYSNLIEFAETVRRDVRDLRPRDMIDIQSFLWVQGSDEYPD
;
A
#
# COMPACT_ATOMS: atom_id res chain seq x y z
N MET A 1 8.48 18.99 7.66
CA MET A 1 7.23 18.23 7.89
C MET A 1 7.49 16.79 7.51
N LEU A 2 7.03 15.81 8.29
CA LEU A 2 7.16 14.39 7.94
C LEU A 2 6.16 14.05 6.84
N THR A 3 6.63 13.38 5.78
CA THR A 3 5.78 12.91 4.67
C THR A 3 5.59 11.41 4.77
N TRP A 4 4.48 10.91 4.25
CA TRP A 4 4.18 9.47 4.20
C TRP A 4 5.28 8.62 3.58
N PRO A 5 5.85 8.99 2.41
CA PRO A 5 6.97 8.25 1.86
C PRO A 5 8.17 8.18 2.82
N LEU A 6 8.54 9.29 3.47
CA LEU A 6 9.70 9.32 4.36
C LEU A 6 9.52 8.43 5.58
N VAL A 7 8.33 8.42 6.19
CA VAL A 7 8.09 7.64 7.42
C VAL A 7 7.82 6.16 7.15
N THR A 8 7.57 5.76 5.89
CA THR A 8 7.27 4.36 5.54
C THR A 8 8.38 3.66 4.75
N VAL A 9 9.28 4.40 4.07
CA VAL A 9 10.30 3.79 3.20
C VAL A 9 11.30 2.92 3.96
N PHE A 10 11.76 3.35 5.13
CA PHE A 10 12.78 2.61 5.88
C PHE A 10 12.25 1.28 6.43
N GLY A 11 11.04 1.29 7.00
CA GLY A 11 10.39 0.07 7.46
C GLY A 11 10.12 -0.90 6.31
N PHE A 12 9.61 -0.38 5.19
CA PHE A 12 9.34 -1.17 3.99
C PHE A 12 10.59 -1.88 3.44
N ILE A 13 11.73 -1.19 3.39
CA ILE A 13 12.99 -1.79 2.91
C ILE A 13 13.57 -2.77 3.95
N ALA A 14 13.54 -2.41 5.23
CA ALA A 14 14.20 -3.19 6.28
C ALA A 14 13.42 -4.45 6.69
N GLN A 15 12.08 -4.41 6.65
CA GLN A 15 11.20 -5.51 7.06
C GLN A 15 9.99 -5.60 6.11
N PRO A 16 10.21 -6.00 4.85
CA PRO A 16 9.17 -6.04 3.82
C PRO A 16 8.07 -7.05 4.11
N GLU A 17 8.27 -7.98 5.05
CA GLU A 17 7.22 -8.92 5.48
C GLU A 17 6.12 -8.25 6.32
N GLN A 18 6.38 -7.07 6.89
CA GLN A 18 5.50 -6.42 7.86
C GLN A 18 5.08 -5.01 7.44
N HIS A 19 5.94 -4.30 6.73
CA HIS A 19 5.75 -2.88 6.44
C HIS A 19 5.41 -2.65 4.98
N PHE A 20 4.55 -1.66 4.72
CA PHE A 20 4.16 -1.21 3.38
C PHE A 20 4.61 0.23 3.13
N PHE A 21 5.01 0.55 1.89
CA PHE A 21 5.42 1.89 1.50
C PHE A 21 4.25 2.71 0.93
N LEU A 22 3.95 3.85 1.57
CA LEU A 22 2.80 4.66 1.21
C LEU A 22 3.15 5.74 0.17
N LYS A 23 2.67 5.56 -1.06
CA LYS A 23 2.63 6.59 -2.11
C LYS A 23 1.19 7.13 -2.22
N PRO A 24 0.86 8.31 -1.65
CA PRO A 24 -0.53 8.73 -1.43
C PRO A 24 -1.45 8.71 -2.66
N THR A 25 -0.99 9.19 -3.82
CA THR A 25 -1.83 9.25 -5.02
C THR A 25 -2.15 7.87 -5.55
N VAL A 26 -1.12 7.06 -5.82
CA VAL A 26 -1.26 5.71 -6.37
C VAL A 26 -2.02 4.79 -5.41
N THR A 27 -1.72 4.86 -4.10
CA THR A 27 -2.36 3.98 -3.11
C THR A 27 -3.85 4.27 -2.96
N ARG A 28 -4.26 5.55 -3.00
CA ARG A 28 -5.69 5.91 -2.95
C ARG A 28 -6.43 5.45 -4.20
N ARG A 29 -5.84 5.61 -5.39
CA ARG A 29 -6.43 5.11 -6.63
C ARG A 29 -6.55 3.59 -6.63
N ALA A 30 -5.50 2.89 -6.20
CA ALA A 30 -5.53 1.44 -6.08
C ALA A 30 -6.57 0.96 -5.05
N ALA A 31 -6.70 1.62 -3.90
CA ALA A 31 -7.74 1.30 -2.93
C ALA A 31 -9.15 1.50 -3.50
N GLN A 32 -9.37 2.58 -4.25
CA GLN A 32 -10.64 2.83 -4.93
C GLN A 32 -10.95 1.75 -5.99
N ALA A 33 -9.98 1.39 -6.83
CA ALA A 33 -10.13 0.34 -7.84
C ALA A 33 -10.38 -1.04 -7.20
N TYR A 34 -9.72 -1.32 -6.07
CA TYR A 34 -9.90 -2.54 -5.29
C TYR A 34 -11.22 -2.58 -4.51
N GLY A 35 -11.89 -1.44 -4.32
CA GLY A 35 -13.08 -1.33 -3.49
C GLY A 35 -12.81 -1.35 -1.98
N PHE A 36 -11.61 -0.96 -1.54
CA PHE A 36 -11.23 -0.86 -0.13
C PHE A 36 -11.42 0.59 0.37
N ASP A 37 -12.10 0.75 1.51
CA ASP A 37 -12.34 2.06 2.13
C ASP A 37 -11.11 2.57 2.90
N PHE A 38 -10.10 3.03 2.15
CA PHE A 38 -8.83 3.50 2.71
C PHE A 38 -8.97 4.87 3.39
N GLN A 39 -8.87 4.89 4.72
CA GLN A 39 -9.01 6.05 5.59
C GLN A 39 -7.77 6.96 5.56
N TYR A 40 -7.50 7.57 4.40
CA TYR A 40 -6.31 8.38 4.20
C TYR A 40 -6.37 9.75 4.91
N GLN A 41 -5.36 10.03 5.73
CA GLN A 41 -5.04 11.39 6.20
C GLN A 41 -3.72 11.88 5.60
N SER A 42 -3.62 13.17 5.28
CA SER A 42 -2.40 13.72 4.66
C SER A 42 -1.21 13.82 5.63
N LYS A 43 -1.48 14.07 6.90
CA LYS A 43 -0.48 14.03 7.98
C LYS A 43 -0.26 12.58 8.41
N PRO A 44 1.00 12.14 8.61
CA PRO A 44 1.29 10.82 9.16
C PRO A 44 0.60 10.58 10.52
N THR A 45 -0.19 9.50 10.60
CA THR A 45 -0.88 9.04 11.80
C THR A 45 -0.84 7.51 11.90
N TRP A 46 -0.96 6.96 13.11
CA TRP A 46 -0.99 5.50 13.27
C TRP A 46 -2.24 4.88 12.64
N GLU A 47 -3.37 5.57 12.73
CA GLU A 47 -4.67 5.13 12.22
C GLU A 47 -4.61 4.92 10.70
N THR A 48 -4.04 5.87 9.96
CA THR A 48 -3.88 5.72 8.49
C THR A 48 -2.90 4.61 8.16
N TYR A 49 -1.82 4.45 8.93
CA TYR A 49 -0.80 3.44 8.66
C TYR A 49 -1.32 2.02 8.95
N SER A 50 -2.02 1.82 10.05
CA SER A 50 -2.64 0.52 10.38
C SER A 50 -3.71 0.13 9.36
N ASN A 51 -4.55 1.06 8.90
CA ASN A 51 -5.51 0.80 7.84
C ASN A 51 -4.84 0.53 6.47
N LEU A 52 -3.67 1.12 6.20
CA LEU A 52 -2.86 0.77 5.02
C LEU A 52 -2.33 -0.67 5.11
N ILE A 53 -1.84 -1.10 6.27
CA ILE A 53 -1.37 -2.48 6.45
C ILE A 53 -2.53 -3.46 6.31
N GLU A 54 -3.71 -3.14 6.87
CA GLU A 54 -4.93 -3.92 6.68
C GLU A 54 -5.31 -4.05 5.20
N PHE A 55 -5.22 -2.96 4.43
CA PHE A 55 -5.43 -2.99 2.99
C PHE A 55 -4.44 -3.94 2.29
N ALA A 56 -3.14 -3.79 2.56
CA ALA A 56 -2.11 -4.63 1.95
C ALA A 56 -2.25 -6.11 2.31
N GLU A 57 -2.59 -6.44 3.55
CA GLU A 57 -2.83 -7.82 4.00
C GLU A 57 -4.11 -8.42 3.40
N THR A 58 -5.15 -7.60 3.22
CA THR A 58 -6.37 -8.01 2.50
C THR A 58 -6.01 -8.43 1.08
N VAL A 59 -5.25 -7.59 0.37
CA VAL A 59 -4.78 -7.90 -0.98
C VAL A 59 -3.91 -9.15 -0.98
N ARG A 60 -2.93 -9.26 -0.07
CA ARG A 60 -2.04 -10.45 0.06
C ARG A 60 -2.82 -11.75 0.22
N ARG A 61 -3.86 -11.74 1.05
CA ARG A 61 -4.74 -12.90 1.27
C ARG A 61 -5.53 -13.26 0.02
N ASP A 62 -6.03 -12.27 -0.69
CA ASP A 62 -6.91 -12.47 -1.83
C ASP A 62 -6.13 -12.97 -3.06
N VAL A 63 -4.85 -12.59 -3.21
CA VAL A 63 -3.93 -13.05 -4.28
C VAL A 63 -2.98 -14.18 -3.86
N ARG A 64 -3.29 -14.90 -2.78
CA ARG A 64 -2.40 -15.92 -2.18
C ARG A 64 -2.00 -17.05 -3.14
N ASP A 65 -2.83 -17.34 -4.14
CA ASP A 65 -2.59 -18.35 -5.17
C ASP A 65 -1.41 -17.98 -6.08
N LEU A 66 -1.13 -16.68 -6.23
CA LEU A 66 0.06 -16.15 -6.91
C LEU A 66 1.35 -16.26 -6.07
N ARG A 67 1.22 -16.62 -4.78
CA ARG A 67 2.33 -16.77 -3.83
C ARG A 67 3.22 -15.52 -3.71
N PRO A 68 2.65 -14.34 -3.39
CA PRO A 68 3.45 -13.14 -3.14
C PRO A 68 4.42 -13.41 -1.99
N ARG A 69 5.69 -13.00 -2.16
CA ARG A 69 6.74 -13.21 -1.15
C ARG A 69 6.50 -12.29 0.04
N ASP A 70 6.39 -10.99 -0.23
CA ASP A 70 6.33 -9.94 0.78
C ASP A 70 5.49 -8.73 0.31
N MET A 71 5.54 -7.63 1.05
CA MET A 71 4.82 -6.39 0.72
C MET A 71 5.35 -5.68 -0.52
N ILE A 72 6.54 -6.01 -1.04
CA ILE A 72 7.07 -5.46 -2.28
C ILE A 72 6.28 -6.03 -3.46
N ASP A 73 6.00 -7.34 -3.44
CA ASP A 73 5.16 -7.98 -4.45
C ASP A 73 3.72 -7.39 -4.41
N ILE A 74 3.17 -7.16 -3.21
CA ILE A 74 1.85 -6.52 -3.04
C ILE A 74 1.85 -5.08 -3.53
N GLN A 75 2.90 -4.30 -3.24
CA GLN A 75 3.03 -2.96 -3.76
C GLN A 75 3.09 -2.94 -5.29
N SER A 76 3.79 -3.90 -5.89
CA SER A 76 3.91 -4.01 -7.34
C SER A 76 2.56 -4.35 -7.99
N PHE A 77 1.76 -5.21 -7.35
CA PHE A 77 0.39 -5.48 -7.79
C PHE A 77 -0.50 -4.22 -7.72
N LEU A 78 -0.49 -3.51 -6.59
CA LEU A 78 -1.28 -2.29 -6.42
C LEU A 78 -0.82 -1.15 -7.34
N TRP A 79 0.45 -1.11 -7.72
CA TRP A 79 0.98 -0.12 -8.66
C TRP A 79 0.27 -0.17 -10.01
N VAL A 80 -0.03 -1.37 -10.52
CA VAL A 80 -0.73 -1.55 -11.81
C VAL A 80 -2.15 -0.98 -11.77
N GLN A 81 -2.79 -0.92 -10.59
CA GLN A 81 -4.15 -0.39 -10.44
C GLN A 81 -4.21 1.12 -10.23
N GLY A 82 -3.14 1.74 -9.73
CA GLY A 82 -3.17 3.14 -9.30
C GLY A 82 -2.24 4.08 -10.07
N SER A 83 -1.34 3.55 -10.88
CA SER A 83 -0.35 4.31 -11.64
C SER A 83 -0.95 4.84 -12.94
N ASP A 84 -0.59 6.07 -13.32
CA ASP A 84 -0.96 6.64 -14.62
C ASP A 84 -0.28 5.90 -15.80
N GLU A 85 0.68 5.00 -15.52
CA GLU A 85 1.33 4.13 -16.52
C GLU A 85 0.36 3.08 -17.11
N TYR A 86 -0.72 2.75 -16.39
CA TYR A 86 -1.69 1.73 -16.77
C TYR A 86 -3.10 2.34 -16.73
N PRO A 87 -3.52 3.06 -17.79
CA PRO A 87 -4.87 3.61 -17.86
C PRO A 87 -5.92 2.49 -18.00
N ASP A 88 -7.13 2.75 -17.47
CA ASP A 88 -8.31 1.87 -17.58
C ASP A 88 -8.73 1.57 -19.04
#